data_AF-A0A4P2Q763-F1
#
_entry.id   AF-A0A4P2Q763-F1
#
_cell.length_a   1.000
_cell.length_b   1.000
_cell.length_c   1.000
_cell.angle_alpha   90.00
_cell.angle_beta   90.00
_cell.angle_gamma   90.00
#
_symmetry.space_group_name_H-M   'P 1'
#
loop_
_entity.id
_entity.type
_entity.pdbx_description
1 polymer ?
#
loop_
_entity_poly.entity_id
_entity_poly.type
_entity_poly.pdbx_seq_one_letter_code
_entity_poly.pdbx_strand_id
1 'polypeptide(L)'
;MADLDDTPLPWSTRLWFAFVCFFRVLLDPQFAARAWRARAALPPAEAAGPPAQLDRAREGGAPPLPEPERAAEPEEKAPAAAPPAAPAVGSALQLLSLLQREGRLVDFLEQDIASFSDADIGAAARMVHEGCRKALLGHAKLAPVRREEEGAKVTLEAGYNPAEVKLIGNVSGSAPYRGVLRHRGWRADELSLPTPIAGHDASIIAPAEVEL
;
A
#
# COMPACT_ATOMS: atom_id res chain seq x y z
N MET A 1 21.77 -24.27 -14.78
CA MET A 1 20.76 -23.21 -14.54
C MET A 1 21.31 -22.43 -13.37
N ALA A 2 21.68 -21.17 -13.65
CA ALA A 2 22.77 -20.41 -13.04
C ALA A 2 22.82 -20.39 -11.50
N ASP A 3 24.05 -20.55 -10.98
CA ASP A 3 24.48 -20.18 -9.64
C ASP A 3 24.01 -18.75 -9.31
N LEU A 4 23.10 -18.62 -8.34
CA LEU A 4 22.66 -17.35 -7.78
C LEU A 4 23.63 -16.97 -6.67
N ASP A 5 24.39 -15.91 -6.89
CA ASP A 5 25.38 -15.34 -5.97
C ASP A 5 24.91 -15.29 -4.50
N ASP A 6 25.66 -15.92 -3.59
CA ASP A 6 25.54 -15.86 -2.12
C ASP A 6 25.98 -14.48 -1.56
N THR A 7 25.49 -13.38 -2.15
CA THR A 7 25.82 -12.03 -1.68
C THR A 7 25.02 -11.72 -0.41
N PRO A 8 25.66 -11.42 0.74
CA PRO A 8 24.93 -11.08 1.96
C PRO A 8 24.20 -9.75 1.77
N LEU A 9 22.92 -9.71 2.14
CA LEU A 9 22.10 -8.50 2.08
C LEU A 9 22.74 -7.36 2.92
N PRO A 10 22.66 -6.09 2.46
CA PRO A 10 23.10 -4.93 3.25
C PRO A 10 22.43 -4.90 4.63
N TRP A 11 23.10 -4.37 5.65
CA TRP A 11 22.58 -4.34 7.03
C TRP A 11 21.21 -3.66 7.14
N SER A 12 21.00 -2.55 6.42
CA SER A 12 19.72 -1.84 6.36
C SER A 12 18.62 -2.69 5.71
N THR A 13 18.94 -3.39 4.64
CA THR A 13 18.02 -4.34 3.98
C THR A 13 17.72 -5.53 4.87
N ARG A 14 18.69 -6.05 5.63
CA ARG A 14 18.47 -7.13 6.61
C ARG A 14 17.58 -6.68 7.75
N LEU A 15 17.79 -5.49 8.29
CA LEU A 15 16.99 -4.92 9.38
C LEU A 15 15.55 -4.65 8.92
N TRP A 16 15.38 -4.01 7.75
CA TRP A 16 14.07 -3.79 7.14
C TRP A 16 13.39 -5.11 6.80
N PHE A 17 14.11 -6.07 6.21
CA PHE A 17 13.58 -7.38 5.87
C PHE A 17 13.19 -8.18 7.11
N ALA A 18 13.92 -8.07 8.22
CA ALA A 18 13.54 -8.69 9.49
C ALA A 18 12.25 -8.09 10.04
N PHE A 19 12.11 -6.76 9.99
CA PHE A 19 10.88 -6.06 10.37
C PHE A 19 9.68 -6.50 9.49
N VAL A 20 9.84 -6.51 8.17
CA VAL A 20 8.80 -6.97 7.23
C VAL A 20 8.48 -8.45 7.42
N CYS A 21 9.49 -9.30 7.65
CA CYS A 21 9.31 -10.72 7.92
C CYS A 21 8.50 -10.95 9.20
N PHE A 22 8.72 -10.19 10.26
CA PHE A 22 7.93 -10.29 11.50
C PHE A 22 6.43 -10.12 11.22
N PHE A 23 6.04 -9.05 10.53
CA PHE A 23 4.62 -8.83 10.20
C PHE A 23 4.09 -9.83 9.18
N ARG A 24 4.89 -10.23 8.18
CA ARG A 24 4.48 -11.25 7.21
C ARG A 24 4.30 -12.62 7.85
N VAL A 25 5.07 -12.98 8.87
CA VAL A 25 4.85 -14.22 9.62
C VAL A 25 3.55 -14.16 10.42
N LEU A 26 3.18 -13.00 10.99
CA LEU A 26 1.95 -12.85 11.76
C LEU A 26 0.68 -12.76 10.89
N LEU A 27 0.78 -12.14 9.71
CA LEU A 27 -0.38 -11.74 8.91
C LEU A 27 -0.55 -12.54 7.61
N ASP A 28 0.45 -13.32 7.18
CA ASP A 28 0.37 -14.19 6.00
C ASP A 28 0.67 -15.66 6.38
N PRO A 29 -0.37 -16.50 6.55
CA PRO A 29 -0.21 -17.87 7.03
C PRO A 29 0.55 -18.76 6.03
N GLN A 30 0.51 -18.47 4.73
CA GLN A 30 1.26 -19.25 3.74
C GLN A 30 2.74 -18.90 3.77
N PHE A 31 3.08 -17.62 3.96
CA PHE A 31 4.46 -17.19 4.16
C PHE A 31 5.03 -17.77 5.46
N ALA A 32 4.29 -17.74 6.56
CA ALA A 32 4.69 -18.35 7.83
C ALA A 32 4.97 -19.86 7.67
N ALA A 33 4.11 -20.60 6.98
CA ALA A 33 4.31 -22.02 6.73
C ALA A 33 5.54 -22.32 5.86
N ARG A 34 5.82 -21.48 4.85
CA ARG A 34 7.04 -21.61 4.02
C ARG A 34 8.30 -21.29 4.81
N ALA A 35 8.30 -20.20 5.60
CA ALA A 35 9.43 -19.81 6.44
C ALA A 35 9.73 -20.87 7.53
N TRP A 36 8.68 -21.46 8.12
CA TRP A 36 8.81 -22.53 9.12
C TRP A 36 9.45 -23.80 8.55
N ARG A 37 9.04 -24.20 7.33
CA ARG A 37 9.64 -25.35 6.63
C ARG A 37 11.08 -25.07 6.19
N ALA A 38 11.35 -23.86 5.73
CA ALA A 38 12.69 -23.44 5.32
C ALA A 38 13.68 -23.45 6.50
N ARG A 39 13.25 -23.12 7.72
CA ARG A 39 14.09 -23.22 8.94
C ARG A 39 14.65 -24.62 9.17
N ALA A 40 13.85 -25.66 8.90
CA ALA A 40 14.24 -27.05 9.11
C ALA A 40 15.32 -27.53 8.11
N ALA A 41 15.50 -26.82 7.01
CA ALA A 41 16.49 -27.13 5.97
C ALA A 41 17.83 -26.41 6.17
N LEU A 42 17.97 -25.55 7.18
CA LEU A 42 19.21 -24.84 7.47
C LEU A 42 20.15 -25.71 8.33
N PRO A 43 21.43 -25.85 7.98
CA PRO A 43 22.42 -26.50 8.84
C PRO A 43 22.64 -25.68 10.13
N PRO A 44 23.10 -26.31 11.25
CA PRO A 44 23.45 -25.58 12.46
C PRO A 44 24.46 -24.46 12.15
N ALA A 45 24.16 -23.22 12.53
CA ALA A 45 25.01 -22.08 12.18
C ALA A 45 26.39 -22.18 12.87
N GLU A 46 27.45 -22.36 12.07
CA GLU A 46 28.84 -22.19 12.50
C GLU A 46 29.20 -20.71 12.65
N ALA A 47 29.98 -20.41 13.69
CA ALA A 47 30.34 -19.05 14.08
C ALA A 47 31.36 -18.39 13.12
N ALA A 48 30.99 -17.20 12.62
CA ALA A 48 31.77 -16.04 12.14
C ALA A 48 33.22 -16.18 11.57
N GLY A 49 33.47 -15.49 10.45
CA GLY A 49 34.80 -15.01 10.02
C GLY A 49 34.72 -13.86 8.97
N PRO A 50 35.63 -12.85 8.93
CA PRO A 50 35.52 -11.64 8.09
C PRO A 50 36.46 -11.69 6.82
N PRO A 51 36.59 -10.63 5.97
CA PRO A 51 36.06 -10.49 4.59
C PRO A 51 37.14 -10.35 3.47
N ALA A 52 36.79 -10.39 2.16
CA ALA A 52 37.44 -9.66 1.03
C ALA A 52 36.92 -10.14 -0.36
N GLN A 53 36.23 -9.28 -1.12
CA GLN A 53 36.69 -8.56 -2.34
C GLN A 53 37.03 -9.44 -3.56
N LEU A 54 36.16 -9.39 -4.58
CA LEU A 54 36.37 -10.01 -5.89
C LEU A 54 36.33 -8.95 -7.00
N ASP A 55 37.44 -8.85 -7.75
CA ASP A 55 37.55 -8.08 -8.98
C ASP A 55 36.87 -8.81 -10.15
N ARG A 56 36.21 -7.99 -10.97
CA ARG A 56 35.47 -8.29 -12.21
C ARG A 56 36.41 -8.59 -13.37
N ALA A 57 36.05 -9.57 -14.21
CA ALA A 57 36.04 -9.46 -15.69
C ALA A 57 35.53 -10.79 -16.28
N ARG A 58 34.34 -10.84 -16.89
CA ARG A 58 34.01 -10.47 -18.28
C ARG A 58 34.70 -11.36 -19.32
N GLU A 59 33.88 -12.17 -20.00
CA GLU A 59 33.58 -12.04 -21.45
C GLU A 59 34.59 -12.85 -22.28
N GLY A 60 34.25 -13.53 -23.36
CA GLY A 60 33.04 -13.64 -24.17
C GLY A 60 33.30 -14.76 -25.19
N GLY A 61 32.23 -15.31 -25.75
CA GLY A 61 32.32 -16.45 -26.67
C GLY A 61 32.24 -16.11 -28.16
N ALA A 62 32.16 -17.21 -28.93
CA ALA A 62 31.60 -17.36 -30.28
C ALA A 62 32.46 -16.75 -31.42
N PRO A 63 32.22 -17.01 -32.74
CA PRO A 63 30.99 -17.50 -33.40
C PRO A 63 31.29 -18.38 -34.69
N PRO A 64 30.49 -18.47 -35.80
CA PRO A 64 29.08 -18.94 -35.95
C PRO A 64 28.69 -19.59 -37.34
N LEU A 65 27.35 -19.76 -37.53
CA LEU A 65 26.48 -19.61 -38.76
C LEU A 65 26.25 -20.84 -39.69
N PRO A 66 25.19 -20.83 -40.55
CA PRO A 66 23.71 -20.78 -40.33
C PRO A 66 22.98 -21.91 -41.14
N GLU A 67 21.66 -22.15 -41.10
CA GLU A 67 20.54 -21.45 -41.78
C GLU A 67 19.34 -22.46 -41.89
N PRO A 68 18.14 -22.14 -42.44
CA PRO A 68 16.98 -21.49 -41.84
C PRO A 68 15.69 -22.38 -41.81
N GLU A 69 14.56 -21.74 -41.47
CA GLU A 69 13.19 -22.00 -41.96
C GLU A 69 12.17 -22.59 -40.95
N ARG A 70 11.21 -21.75 -40.50
CA ARG A 70 9.75 -21.94 -40.68
C ARG A 70 8.92 -20.87 -39.95
N ALA A 71 8.04 -20.24 -40.73
CA ALA A 71 6.73 -19.62 -40.43
C ALA A 71 6.43 -19.02 -39.04
N ALA A 72 6.05 -17.73 -39.04
CA ALA A 72 4.98 -17.20 -38.20
C ALA A 72 4.40 -15.93 -38.85
N GLU A 73 3.06 -15.88 -38.96
CA GLU A 73 2.28 -14.68 -39.25
C GLU A 73 2.58 -13.55 -38.24
N PRO A 74 2.39 -12.27 -38.60
CA PRO A 74 2.63 -11.16 -37.70
C PRO A 74 1.59 -11.16 -36.57
N GLU A 75 1.98 -11.60 -35.37
CA GLU A 75 1.27 -11.23 -34.15
C GLU A 75 1.38 -9.71 -33.98
N GLU A 76 0.24 -9.04 -34.16
CA GLU A 76 0.01 -7.66 -33.78
C GLU A 76 0.31 -7.53 -32.28
N LYS A 77 1.46 -6.89 -31.98
CA LYS A 77 1.89 -6.61 -30.61
C LYS A 77 0.78 -5.83 -29.91
N ALA A 78 0.04 -6.50 -29.04
CA ALA A 78 -0.75 -5.86 -28.01
C ALA A 78 0.13 -4.80 -27.32
N PRO A 79 -0.34 -3.55 -27.14
CA PRO A 79 0.46 -2.51 -26.53
C PRO A 79 0.88 -2.99 -25.15
N ALA A 80 2.19 -3.08 -24.94
CA ALA A 80 2.78 -3.36 -23.63
C ALA A 80 2.12 -2.39 -22.63
N ALA A 81 1.51 -2.95 -21.58
CA ALA A 81 0.90 -2.17 -20.53
C ALA A 81 1.91 -1.13 -20.05
N ALA A 82 1.55 0.14 -20.18
CA ALA A 82 2.40 1.24 -19.72
C ALA A 82 2.79 0.97 -18.26
N PRO A 83 4.05 1.27 -17.86
CA PRO A 83 4.44 1.17 -16.47
C PRO A 83 3.45 1.95 -15.60
N PRO A 84 3.13 1.46 -14.38
CA PRO A 84 2.17 2.11 -13.51
C PRO A 84 2.58 3.58 -13.36
N ALA A 85 1.64 4.48 -13.67
CA ALA A 85 1.86 5.91 -13.50
C ALA A 85 2.29 6.18 -12.06
N ALA A 86 3.29 7.04 -11.88
CA ALA A 86 3.70 7.49 -10.56
C ALA A 86 2.47 8.03 -9.81
N PRO A 87 2.35 7.79 -8.49
CA PRO A 87 1.21 8.26 -7.72
C PRO A 87 1.06 9.78 -7.87
N ALA A 88 -0.18 10.26 -7.99
CA ALA A 88 -0.48 11.68 -8.02
C ALA A 88 -0.26 12.29 -6.62
N VAL A 89 1.00 12.50 -6.25
CA VAL A 89 1.39 12.98 -4.91
C VAL A 89 0.84 14.39 -4.66
N GLY A 90 0.79 15.25 -5.68
CA GLY A 90 0.32 16.64 -5.53
C GLY A 90 -1.13 16.77 -5.04
N SER A 91 -2.06 16.02 -5.63
CA SER A 91 -3.48 16.06 -5.20
C SER A 91 -3.68 15.44 -3.82
N ALA A 92 -2.88 14.43 -3.46
CA ALA A 92 -2.89 13.85 -2.12
C ALA A 92 -2.42 14.85 -1.05
N LEU A 93 -1.31 15.56 -1.32
CA LEU A 93 -0.80 16.62 -0.44
C LEU A 93 -1.78 17.79 -0.34
N GLN A 94 -2.47 18.12 -1.43
CA GLN A 94 -3.50 19.14 -1.43
C GLN A 94 -4.70 18.76 -0.55
N LEU A 95 -5.18 17.52 -0.65
CA LEU A 95 -6.23 17.02 0.23
C LEU A 95 -5.78 17.04 1.70
N LEU A 96 -4.54 16.63 1.98
CA LEU A 96 -3.97 16.68 3.33
C LEU A 96 -3.91 18.12 3.87
N SER A 97 -3.53 19.08 3.04
CA SER A 97 -3.50 20.51 3.38
C SER A 97 -4.90 21.07 3.69
N LEU A 98 -5.94 20.63 2.96
CA LEU A 98 -7.33 21.01 3.25
C LEU A 98 -7.81 20.46 4.60
N LEU A 99 -7.50 19.20 4.89
CA LEU A 99 -7.84 18.56 6.17
C LEU A 99 -7.08 19.21 7.34
N GLN A 100 -5.82 19.60 7.14
CA GLN A 100 -5.05 20.33 8.12
C GLN A 100 -5.62 21.73 8.36
N ARG A 101 -5.93 22.49 7.31
CA ARG A 101 -6.43 23.86 7.44
C ARG A 101 -7.78 23.95 8.15
N GLU A 102 -8.73 23.09 7.80
CA GLU A 102 -10.07 23.16 8.39
C GLU A 102 -10.18 22.37 9.71
N GLY A 103 -9.42 21.28 9.86
CA GLY A 103 -9.58 20.31 10.94
C GLY A 103 -8.36 20.08 11.82
N ARG A 104 -7.20 20.69 11.54
CA ARG A 104 -5.94 20.44 12.28
C ARG A 104 -5.57 18.95 12.38
N LEU A 105 -5.87 18.19 11.33
CA LEU A 105 -5.71 16.73 11.33
C LEU A 105 -4.27 16.30 11.61
N VAL A 106 -3.30 16.92 10.93
CA VAL A 106 -1.89 16.56 11.06
C VAL A 106 -1.41 16.89 12.47
N ASP A 107 -1.74 18.07 12.98
CA ASP A 107 -1.38 18.46 14.35
C ASP A 107 -1.95 17.49 15.39
N PHE A 108 -3.21 17.05 15.21
CA PHE A 108 -3.84 16.10 16.12
C PHE A 108 -3.18 14.72 16.09
N LEU A 109 -2.74 14.25 14.92
CA LEU A 109 -2.08 12.94 14.75
C LEU A 109 -0.63 12.95 15.23
N GLU A 110 0.08 14.06 15.09
CA GLU A 110 1.46 14.21 15.55
C GLU A 110 1.55 14.52 17.06
N GLN A 111 0.44 14.88 17.69
CA GLN A 111 0.38 15.09 19.13
C GLN A 111 0.45 13.75 19.89
N ASP A 112 1.39 13.64 20.84
CA ASP A 112 1.34 12.57 21.84
C ASP A 112 0.17 12.84 22.79
N ILE A 113 -0.82 11.94 22.78
CA ILE A 113 -2.04 12.06 23.58
C ILE A 113 -2.02 11.20 24.85
N ALA A 114 -0.96 10.44 25.11
CA ALA A 114 -0.94 9.40 26.16
C ALA A 114 -1.21 9.94 27.57
N SER A 115 -0.84 11.20 27.84
CA SER A 115 -1.03 11.86 29.14
C SER A 115 -2.33 12.63 29.29
N PHE A 116 -3.15 12.73 28.24
CA PHE A 116 -4.39 13.51 28.27
C PHE A 116 -5.56 12.67 28.77
N SER A 117 -6.55 13.33 29.37
CA SER A 117 -7.78 12.67 29.80
C SER A 117 -8.69 12.37 28.61
N ASP A 118 -9.56 11.36 28.73
CA ASP A 118 -10.60 11.07 27.73
C ASP A 118 -11.51 12.28 27.46
N ALA A 119 -11.72 13.14 28.46
CA ALA A 119 -12.51 14.35 28.32
C ALA A 119 -11.82 15.38 27.40
N ASP A 120 -10.52 15.60 27.60
CA ASP A 120 -9.73 16.53 26.78
C ASP A 120 -9.54 16.00 25.36
N ILE A 121 -9.22 14.69 25.22
CA ILE A 121 -9.14 14.02 23.93
C ILE A 121 -10.49 14.11 23.22
N GLY A 122 -11.59 13.83 23.92
CA GLY A 122 -12.93 13.93 23.36
C GLY A 122 -13.31 15.34 22.93
N ALA A 123 -12.86 16.38 23.63
CA ALA A 123 -13.08 17.77 23.23
C ALA A 123 -12.30 18.11 21.95
N ALA A 124 -11.01 17.78 21.90
CA ALA A 124 -10.16 18.00 20.73
C ALA A 124 -10.64 17.20 19.52
N ALA A 125 -10.96 15.91 19.70
CA ALA A 125 -11.41 15.03 18.62
C ALA A 125 -12.71 15.50 17.98
N ARG A 126 -13.65 16.08 18.74
CA ARG A 126 -14.88 16.65 18.17
C ARG A 126 -14.60 17.84 17.26
N MET A 127 -13.70 18.74 17.68
CA MET A 127 -13.29 19.89 16.86
C MET A 127 -12.59 19.46 15.57
N VAL A 128 -11.63 18.53 15.69
CA VAL A 128 -10.90 17.96 14.54
C VAL A 128 -11.85 17.24 13.59
N HIS A 129 -12.76 16.44 14.14
CA HIS A 129 -13.77 15.71 13.36
C HIS A 129 -14.68 16.68 12.59
N GLU A 130 -15.21 17.72 13.24
CA GLU A 130 -16.08 18.71 12.59
C GLU A 130 -15.36 19.40 11.44
N GLY A 131 -14.14 19.87 11.66
CA GLY A 131 -13.33 20.54 10.64
C GLY A 131 -12.96 19.62 9.47
N CYS A 132 -12.49 18.39 9.75
CA CYS A 132 -12.19 17.40 8.72
C CYS A 132 -13.43 17.01 7.92
N ARG A 133 -14.57 16.85 8.60
CA ARG A 133 -15.85 16.53 7.94
C ARG A 133 -16.30 17.67 7.03
N LYS A 134 -16.15 18.92 7.46
CA LYS A 134 -16.44 20.11 6.65
C LYS A 134 -15.55 20.16 5.41
N ALA A 135 -14.24 19.97 5.55
CA ALA A 135 -13.31 19.91 4.41
C ALA A 135 -13.68 18.80 3.44
N LEU A 136 -13.91 17.58 3.95
CA LEU A 136 -14.23 16.41 3.13
C LEU A 136 -15.52 16.62 2.33
N LEU A 137 -16.60 17.05 2.98
CA LEU A 137 -17.90 17.25 2.31
C LEU A 137 -17.94 18.50 1.42
N GLY A 138 -17.05 19.47 1.65
CA GLY A 138 -16.90 20.64 0.77
C GLY A 138 -16.25 20.30 -0.57
N HIS A 139 -15.50 19.20 -0.64
CA HIS A 139 -14.69 18.83 -1.81
C HIS A 139 -15.01 17.45 -2.39
N ALA A 140 -15.72 16.58 -1.67
CA ALA A 140 -16.05 15.24 -2.12
C ALA A 140 -17.54 14.90 -1.92
N LYS A 141 -18.13 14.26 -2.94
CA LYS A 141 -19.44 13.63 -2.83
C LYS A 141 -19.24 12.15 -2.52
N LEU A 142 -19.53 11.76 -1.29
CA LEU A 142 -19.36 10.38 -0.83
C LEU A 142 -20.69 9.64 -0.84
N ALA A 143 -20.67 8.41 -1.35
CA ALA A 143 -21.79 7.49 -1.37
C ALA A 143 -21.35 6.12 -0.84
N PRO A 144 -22.26 5.32 -0.26
CA PRO A 144 -21.91 3.98 0.16
C PRO A 144 -21.75 3.06 -1.05
N VAL A 145 -20.79 2.13 -0.98
CA VAL A 145 -20.57 1.15 -2.05
C VAL A 145 -21.74 0.16 -2.12
N ARG A 146 -22.25 -0.25 -0.95
CA ARG A 146 -23.44 -1.06 -0.77
C ARG A 146 -24.57 -0.24 -0.19
N ARG A 147 -25.79 -0.41 -0.70
CA ARG A 147 -26.97 0.36 -0.26
C ARG A 147 -27.70 -0.27 0.91
N GLU A 148 -27.45 -1.55 1.16
CA GLU A 148 -28.01 -2.27 2.28
C GLU A 148 -27.48 -1.71 3.61
N GLU A 149 -28.30 -1.79 4.66
CA GLU A 149 -27.86 -1.37 6.00
C GLU A 149 -26.79 -2.31 6.57
N GLU A 150 -25.92 -1.73 7.39
CA GLU A 150 -24.95 -2.53 8.15
C GLU A 150 -25.69 -3.46 9.12
N GLY A 151 -25.31 -4.74 9.11
CA GLY A 151 -26.04 -5.80 9.81
C GLY A 151 -27.04 -6.56 8.92
N ALA A 152 -27.35 -6.08 7.71
CA ALA A 152 -28.22 -6.80 6.79
C ALA A 152 -27.56 -8.09 6.26
N LYS A 153 -28.38 -9.13 6.03
CA LYS A 153 -27.94 -10.33 5.32
C LYS A 153 -27.82 -10.02 3.83
N VAL A 154 -26.65 -10.31 3.27
CA VAL A 154 -26.35 -10.09 1.85
C VAL A 154 -25.90 -11.39 1.20
N THR A 155 -26.28 -11.55 -0.07
CA THR A 155 -25.77 -12.61 -0.93
C THR A 155 -24.92 -11.96 -2.02
N LEU A 156 -23.71 -12.49 -2.21
CA LEU A 156 -22.77 -12.06 -3.22
C LEU A 156 -22.69 -13.15 -4.28
N GLU A 157 -23.30 -12.88 -5.42
CA GLU A 157 -23.34 -13.82 -6.54
C GLU A 157 -21.96 -14.02 -7.19
N ALA A 158 -21.86 -15.04 -8.03
CA ALA A 158 -20.68 -15.22 -8.86
C ALA A 158 -20.46 -13.98 -9.75
N GLY A 159 -19.20 -13.54 -9.85
CA GLY A 159 -18.84 -12.32 -10.59
C GLY A 159 -18.96 -11.01 -9.81
N TYR A 160 -19.12 -11.05 -8.47
CA TYR A 160 -19.03 -9.83 -7.65
C TYR A 160 -17.66 -9.13 -7.80
N ASN A 161 -17.63 -7.81 -7.66
CA ASN A 161 -16.41 -7.02 -7.79
C ASN A 161 -15.58 -7.07 -6.47
N PRO A 162 -14.37 -7.67 -6.45
CA PRO A 162 -13.54 -7.76 -5.26
C PRO A 162 -12.94 -6.41 -4.82
N ALA A 163 -12.93 -5.39 -5.71
CA ALA A 163 -12.52 -4.04 -5.34
C ALA A 163 -13.61 -3.32 -4.52
N GLU A 164 -14.87 -3.73 -4.64
CA GLU A 164 -16.01 -3.13 -3.95
C GLU A 164 -16.38 -3.85 -2.66
N VAL A 165 -16.17 -5.18 -2.64
CA VAL A 165 -16.55 -6.01 -1.50
C VAL A 165 -15.40 -6.91 -1.09
N LYS A 166 -14.88 -6.67 0.12
CA LYS A 166 -13.92 -7.56 0.77
C LYS A 166 -14.66 -8.60 1.59
N LEU A 167 -14.44 -9.88 1.29
CA LEU A 167 -14.93 -10.98 2.12
C LEU A 167 -14.08 -11.06 3.40
N ILE A 168 -14.73 -11.19 4.56
CA ILE A 168 -14.09 -11.28 5.88
C ILE A 168 -14.57 -12.55 6.58
N GLY A 169 -13.64 -13.33 7.15
CA GLY A 169 -13.93 -14.57 7.86
C GLY A 169 -13.40 -15.83 7.15
N ASN A 170 -13.96 -16.99 7.47
CA ASN A 170 -13.62 -18.25 6.81
C ASN A 170 -14.31 -18.33 5.44
N VAL A 171 -13.63 -17.86 4.40
CA VAL A 171 -14.12 -17.88 3.02
C VAL A 171 -13.69 -19.17 2.36
N SER A 172 -14.62 -20.08 2.14
CA SER A 172 -14.38 -21.33 1.41
C SER A 172 -15.50 -21.58 0.39
N GLY A 173 -15.18 -22.37 -0.64
CA GLY A 173 -16.09 -22.62 -1.76
C GLY A 173 -16.14 -21.47 -2.76
N SER A 174 -17.00 -21.62 -3.77
CA SER A 174 -17.28 -20.62 -4.78
C SER A 174 -18.54 -19.83 -4.42
N ALA A 175 -18.67 -18.64 -5.00
CA ALA A 175 -19.90 -17.87 -4.95
C ALA A 175 -21.12 -18.74 -5.40
N PRO A 176 -22.33 -18.48 -4.89
CA PRO A 176 -22.72 -17.32 -4.09
C PRO A 176 -22.26 -17.36 -2.62
N TYR A 177 -21.67 -16.27 -2.13
CA TYR A 177 -21.32 -16.11 -0.72
C TYR A 177 -22.48 -15.48 0.05
N ARG A 178 -22.81 -16.01 1.22
CA ARG A 178 -23.85 -15.45 2.10
C ARG A 178 -23.21 -14.96 3.38
N GLY A 179 -23.52 -13.72 3.76
CA GLY A 179 -22.92 -13.09 4.93
C GLY A 179 -23.75 -11.94 5.46
N VAL A 180 -23.16 -11.22 6.41
CA VAL A 180 -23.72 -10.00 6.98
C VAL A 180 -22.84 -8.83 6.57
N LEU A 181 -23.45 -7.78 6.02
CA LEU A 181 -22.74 -6.58 5.64
C LEU A 181 -22.20 -5.90 6.92
N ARG A 182 -20.89 -5.89 7.12
CA ARG A 182 -20.27 -5.30 8.32
C ARG A 182 -20.00 -3.81 8.19
N HIS A 183 -19.66 -3.36 6.99
CA HIS A 183 -19.44 -1.95 6.67
C HIS A 183 -19.86 -1.74 5.22
N ARG A 184 -20.66 -0.70 4.96
CA ARG A 184 -21.23 -0.44 3.62
C ARG A 184 -20.22 0.05 2.58
N GLY A 185 -19.01 0.40 3.05
CA GLY A 185 -17.95 0.98 2.22
C GLY A 185 -18.23 2.44 1.88
N TRP A 186 -17.21 3.13 1.37
CA TRP A 186 -17.34 4.50 0.87
C TRP A 186 -16.77 4.59 -0.54
N ARG A 187 -17.50 5.29 -1.40
CA ARG A 187 -17.10 5.65 -2.76
C ARG A 187 -17.13 7.16 -2.85
N ALA A 188 -16.09 7.74 -3.45
CA ALA A 188 -16.16 9.11 -3.94
C ALA A 188 -16.82 9.09 -5.32
N ASP A 189 -18.07 9.54 -5.41
CA ASP A 189 -18.76 9.74 -6.68
C ASP A 189 -18.18 10.97 -7.42
N GLU A 190 -17.71 11.95 -6.65
CA GLU A 190 -17.09 13.17 -7.14
C GLU A 190 -15.99 13.64 -6.18
N LEU A 191 -14.91 14.20 -6.73
CA LEU A 191 -13.85 14.87 -5.99
C LEU A 191 -13.42 16.12 -6.76
N SER A 192 -13.57 17.29 -6.13
CA SER A 192 -13.21 18.59 -6.67
C SER A 192 -12.27 19.30 -5.71
N LEU A 193 -10.97 19.29 -6.06
CA LEU A 193 -9.94 19.99 -5.30
C LEU A 193 -9.72 21.40 -5.89
N PRO A 194 -9.41 22.41 -5.05
CA PRO A 194 -9.08 23.75 -5.53
C PRO A 194 -7.91 23.72 -6.52
N THR A 195 -7.82 24.69 -7.44
CA THR A 195 -6.64 24.81 -8.29
C THR A 195 -5.47 25.39 -7.49
N PRO A 196 -4.28 24.74 -7.45
CA PRO A 196 -3.11 25.32 -6.80
C PRO A 196 -2.70 26.64 -7.45
N ILE A 197 -2.24 27.61 -6.65
CA ILE A 197 -1.69 28.87 -7.14
C ILE A 197 -0.31 28.60 -7.74
N ALA A 198 0.02 29.28 -8.85
CA ALA A 198 1.34 29.17 -9.47
C ALA A 198 2.46 29.53 -8.46
N GLY A 199 3.45 28.64 -8.31
CA GLY A 199 4.56 28.81 -7.36
C GLY A 199 4.29 28.31 -5.94
N HIS A 200 3.10 27.76 -5.65
CA HIS A 200 2.84 27.11 -4.36
C HIS A 200 3.55 25.74 -4.27
N ASP A 201 4.36 25.57 -3.23
CA ASP A 201 4.96 24.27 -2.89
C ASP A 201 3.96 23.42 -2.10
N ALA A 202 3.36 22.43 -2.77
CA ALA A 202 2.38 21.54 -2.18
C ALA A 202 2.95 20.63 -1.08
N SER A 203 4.28 20.54 -0.92
CA SER A 203 4.89 19.79 0.18
C SER A 203 4.77 20.51 1.53
N ILE A 204 4.49 21.81 1.52
CA ILE A 204 4.23 22.62 2.71
C ILE A 204 2.75 22.51 3.07
N ILE A 205 2.41 21.54 3.93
CA ILE A 205 1.03 21.27 4.36
C ILE A 205 0.45 22.39 5.22
N ALA A 206 1.26 22.97 6.09
CA ALA A 206 0.95 24.16 6.87
C ALA A 206 2.23 24.99 7.07
N PRO A 207 2.19 26.32 6.87
CA PRO A 207 3.34 27.17 7.11
C PRO A 207 3.63 27.29 8.62
N ALA A 208 4.90 27.50 8.98
CA ALA A 208 5.26 27.88 10.33
C ALA A 208 4.82 29.33 10.62
N GLU A 209 4.26 29.58 11.80
CA GLU A 209 3.83 30.90 12.25
C GLU A 209 4.83 31.43 13.29
N VAL A 210 5.27 32.68 13.13
CA VAL A 210 6.21 33.37 14.03
C VAL A 210 5.61 34.71 14.43
N GLU A 211 5.40 34.91 15.73
CA GLU A 211 4.97 36.19 16.30
C GLU A 211 6.18 37.13 16.48
N LEU A 212 6.00 38.43 16.22
CA LEU A 212 7.02 39.49 16.32
C LEU A 212 6.69 40.51 17.40
#